data_AF-A0A1W2H4Q0-F1
#
_entry.id   AF-A0A1W2H4Q0-F1
#
_cell.length_a   1.000
_cell.length_b   1.000
_cell.length_c   1.000
_cell.angle_alpha   90.00
_cell.angle_beta   90.00
_cell.angle_gamma   90.00
#
_symmetry.space_group_name_H-M   'P 1'
#
loop_
_entity.id
_entity.type
_entity.pdbx_description
1 polymer ?
#
loop_
_entity_poly.entity_id
_entity_poly.type
_entity_poly.pdbx_seq_one_letter_code
_entity_poly.pdbx_strand_id
1 'polypeptide(L)'
;MEYWQEFFWKKTVSILFADDYDTESFKVLGFYAYDDFYEFGLKIDMLENRIRTILDKYRSKNKQVIVLTPSSFLTEPIKELYINHYLDRLKMLNNSFSIRI
;
A
#
# COMPACT_ATOMS: atom_id res chain seq x y z
N MET A 1 -25.85 -6.55 -23.36
CA MET A 1 -24.43 -6.46 -22.94
C MET A 1 -24.18 -5.45 -21.83
N GLU A 2 -25.05 -4.45 -21.64
CA GLU A 2 -24.93 -3.40 -20.59
C GLU A 2 -25.13 -3.89 -19.15
N TYR A 3 -26.06 -4.84 -18.95
CA TYR A 3 -26.40 -5.41 -17.62
C TYR A 3 -25.22 -6.04 -16.88
N TRP A 4 -24.30 -6.67 -17.61
CA TRP A 4 -23.15 -7.35 -16.99
C TRP A 4 -22.09 -6.37 -16.50
N GLN A 5 -21.92 -5.24 -17.18
CA GLN A 5 -20.99 -4.19 -16.73
C GLN A 5 -21.54 -3.47 -15.49
N GLU A 6 -22.83 -3.16 -15.47
CA GLU A 6 -23.46 -2.49 -14.32
C GLU A 6 -23.52 -3.38 -13.07
N PHE A 7 -23.80 -4.68 -13.24
CA PHE A 7 -23.79 -5.66 -12.14
C PHE A 7 -22.38 -5.88 -11.58
N PHE A 8 -21.37 -5.97 -12.46
CA PHE A 8 -19.97 -6.07 -12.04
C PHE A 8 -19.57 -4.82 -11.27
N TRP A 9 -19.83 -3.61 -11.80
CA TRP A 9 -19.40 -2.37 -11.16
C TRP A 9 -20.07 -2.11 -9.81
N LYS A 10 -21.37 -2.40 -9.68
CA LYS A 10 -22.10 -2.23 -8.40
C LYS A 10 -21.61 -3.19 -7.31
N LYS A 11 -21.13 -4.38 -7.67
CA LYS A 11 -20.65 -5.37 -6.70
C LYS A 11 -19.24 -5.04 -6.20
N THR A 12 -18.33 -4.60 -7.09
CA THR A 12 -16.92 -4.36 -6.70
C THR A 12 -16.72 -3.06 -5.92
N VAL A 13 -17.40 -1.96 -6.26
CA VAL A 13 -17.25 -0.68 -5.53
C VAL A 13 -17.88 -0.74 -4.15
N SER A 14 -19.06 -1.36 -4.04
CA SER A 14 -19.80 -1.42 -2.78
C SER A 14 -19.06 -2.25 -1.73
N ILE A 15 -18.34 -3.30 -2.11
CA ILE A 15 -17.61 -4.17 -1.17
C ILE A 15 -16.31 -3.54 -0.67
N LEU A 16 -15.69 -2.66 -1.47
CA LEU A 16 -14.43 -2.02 -1.08
C LEU A 16 -14.60 -1.06 0.10
N PHE A 17 -15.81 -0.50 0.27
CA PHE A 17 -16.14 0.50 1.29
C PHE A 17 -17.31 0.09 2.21
N ALA A 18 -17.91 -1.09 2.02
CA ALA A 18 -18.89 -1.62 2.97
C ALA A 18 -18.15 -2.30 4.13
N ASP A 19 -18.60 -1.98 5.35
CA ASP A 19 -18.28 -2.63 6.62
C ASP A 19 -16.94 -2.28 7.31
N ASP A 20 -16.38 -1.07 7.13
CA ASP A 20 -15.23 -0.58 7.92
C ASP A 20 -14.16 -1.67 8.13
N TYR A 21 -13.78 -2.34 7.03
CA TYR A 21 -12.92 -3.51 7.11
C TYR A 21 -11.48 -3.08 7.34
N ASP A 22 -11.17 -2.83 8.60
CA ASP A 22 -9.81 -2.66 9.08
C ASP A 22 -9.21 -4.04 9.38
N THR A 23 -8.02 -4.31 8.83
CA THR A 23 -7.26 -5.49 9.25
C THR A 23 -6.79 -5.32 10.70
N GLU A 24 -6.34 -6.41 11.32
CA GLU A 24 -5.76 -6.34 12.65
C GLU A 24 -4.54 -5.40 12.70
N SER A 25 -3.75 -5.36 11.62
CA SER A 25 -2.61 -4.44 11.53
C SER A 25 -3.05 -2.99 11.61
N PHE A 26 -4.07 -2.58 10.86
CA PHE A 26 -4.55 -1.20 10.93
C PHE A 26 -5.14 -0.87 12.32
N LYS A 27 -5.93 -1.77 12.90
CA LYS A 27 -6.54 -1.59 14.22
C LYS A 27 -5.51 -1.38 15.33
N VAL A 28 -4.41 -2.13 15.29
CA VAL A 28 -3.37 -2.09 16.33
C VAL A 28 -2.33 -1.00 16.07
N LEU A 29 -1.91 -0.81 14.82
CA LEU A 29 -0.82 0.11 14.47
C LEU A 29 -1.31 1.54 14.22
N GLY A 30 -2.59 1.73 13.89
CA GLY A 30 -3.15 3.01 13.45
C GLY A 30 -2.65 3.43 12.06
N PHE A 31 -2.09 2.49 11.30
CA PHE A 31 -1.62 2.73 9.93
C PHE A 31 -1.64 1.46 9.08
N TYR A 32 -1.69 1.64 7.75
CA TYR A 32 -1.69 0.54 6.79
C TYR A 32 -0.31 -0.13 6.67
N ALA A 33 -0.30 -1.44 6.86
CA ALA A 33 0.85 -2.33 6.79
C ALA A 33 0.73 -3.30 5.60
N TYR A 34 1.60 -4.31 5.50
CA TYR A 34 1.66 -5.22 4.34
C TYR A 34 0.31 -5.89 4.02
N ASP A 35 -0.33 -6.45 5.03
CA ASP A 35 -1.58 -7.19 4.95
C ASP A 35 -2.76 -6.31 4.59
N ASP A 36 -2.78 -5.05 5.00
CA ASP A 36 -3.81 -4.11 4.55
C ASP A 36 -3.81 -3.96 3.03
N PHE A 37 -2.62 -3.75 2.44
CA PHE A 37 -2.48 -3.66 0.99
C PHE A 37 -2.68 -5.01 0.29
N TYR A 38 -2.35 -6.10 0.96
CA TYR A 38 -2.59 -7.45 0.44
C TYR A 38 -4.09 -7.74 0.32
N GLU A 39 -4.83 -7.55 1.41
CA GLU A 39 -6.29 -7.73 1.47
C GLU A 39 -7.00 -6.76 0.52
N PHE A 40 -6.53 -5.52 0.43
CA PHE A 40 -7.01 -4.57 -0.56
C PHE A 40 -6.87 -5.11 -1.99
N GLY A 41 -5.69 -5.63 -2.34
CA GLY A 41 -5.45 -6.23 -3.65
C GLY A 41 -6.39 -7.40 -3.94
N LEU A 42 -6.65 -8.26 -2.96
CA LEU A 42 -7.60 -9.36 -3.11
C LEU A 42 -9.02 -8.85 -3.36
N LYS A 43 -9.46 -7.81 -2.64
CA LYS A 43 -10.81 -7.24 -2.77
C LYS A 43 -11.09 -6.60 -4.12
N ILE A 44 -10.06 -6.11 -4.81
CA ILE A 44 -10.17 -5.60 -6.18
C ILE A 44 -9.85 -6.66 -7.24
N ASP A 45 -9.95 -7.94 -6.87
CA ASP A 45 -9.74 -9.11 -7.73
C ASP A 45 -8.36 -9.17 -8.42
N MET A 46 -7.30 -8.68 -7.74
CA MET A 46 -5.94 -8.87 -8.23
C MET A 46 -5.43 -10.29 -7.93
N LEU A 47 -4.65 -10.83 -8.87
CA LEU A 47 -3.94 -12.09 -8.65
C LEU A 47 -2.93 -11.97 -7.51
N GLU A 48 -2.94 -12.93 -6.58
CA GLU A 48 -2.03 -12.98 -5.42
C GLU A 48 -0.56 -12.78 -5.79
N ASN A 49 -0.08 -13.48 -6.82
CA ASN A 49 1.30 -13.33 -7.28
C ASN A 49 1.63 -11.89 -7.71
N ARG A 50 0.66 -11.18 -8.31
CA ARG A 50 0.83 -9.78 -8.71
C ARG A 50 0.88 -8.86 -7.50
N ILE A 51 0.02 -9.09 -6.51
CA ILE A 51 0.01 -8.35 -5.24
C ILE A 51 1.38 -8.50 -4.57
N ARG A 52 1.86 -9.74 -4.37
CA ARG A 52 3.16 -10.03 -3.76
C ARG A 52 4.31 -9.35 -4.50
N THR A 53 4.34 -9.49 -5.83
CA THR A 53 5.37 -8.87 -6.67
C THR A 53 5.42 -7.34 -6.50
N ILE A 54 4.25 -6.69 -6.43
CA ILE A 54 4.17 -5.24 -6.22
C ILE A 54 4.67 -4.89 -4.81
N LEU A 55 4.17 -5.58 -3.78
CA LEU A 55 4.54 -5.28 -2.39
C LEU A 55 6.03 -5.51 -2.16
N ASP A 56 6.59 -6.64 -2.60
CA ASP A 56 8.00 -6.98 -2.42
C ASP A 56 8.94 -5.95 -3.09
N LYS A 57 8.52 -5.39 -4.24
CA LYS A 57 9.24 -4.29 -4.89
C LYS A 57 9.34 -3.05 -3.99
N TYR A 58 8.30 -2.72 -3.23
CA TYR A 58 8.25 -1.52 -2.39
C TYR A 58 8.75 -1.75 -0.96
N ARG A 59 8.86 -3.01 -0.51
CA ARG A 59 9.42 -3.39 0.79
C ARG A 59 10.93 -3.21 0.90
N SER A 60 11.62 -3.12 -0.23
CA SER A 60 13.06 -2.89 -0.28
C SER A 60 13.39 -1.41 -0.41
N LYS A 61 14.42 -0.97 0.31
CA LYS A 61 14.92 0.41 0.19
C LYS A 61 15.39 0.69 -1.24
N ASN A 62 14.72 1.61 -1.93
CA ASN A 62 15.07 2.05 -3.26
C ASN A 62 16.24 3.03 -3.19
N LYS A 63 17.42 2.59 -3.65
CA LYS A 63 18.64 3.40 -3.69
C LYS A 63 18.46 4.69 -4.49
N GLN A 64 17.64 4.69 -5.53
CA GLN A 64 17.41 5.89 -6.36
C GLN A 64 16.74 7.01 -5.58
N VAL A 65 15.86 6.69 -4.62
CA VAL A 65 15.26 7.71 -3.76
C VAL A 65 16.34 8.46 -2.96
N ILE A 66 17.27 7.71 -2.37
CA ILE A 66 18.36 8.28 -1.58
C ILE A 66 19.34 9.10 -2.44
N VAL A 67 19.55 8.68 -3.68
CA VAL A 67 20.49 9.36 -4.60
C VAL A 67 19.87 10.60 -5.24
N LEU A 68 18.60 10.56 -5.63
CA LEU A 68 17.97 11.61 -6.43
C LEU A 68 17.38 12.74 -5.57
N THR A 69 16.87 12.45 -4.38
CA THR A 69 16.29 13.49 -3.50
C THR A 69 17.30 14.60 -3.16
N PRO A 70 18.58 14.31 -2.80
CA PRO A 70 19.59 15.34 -2.56
C PRO A 70 19.84 16.26 -3.77
N SER A 71 19.74 15.73 -4.99
CA SER A 71 19.96 16.48 -6.24
C SER A 71 18.73 17.27 -6.73
N SER A 72 17.62 17.24 -6.01
CA SER A 72 16.42 18.00 -6.36
C SER A 72 16.56 19.50 -6.05
N PHE A 73 15.73 20.33 -6.69
CA PHE A 73 15.63 21.77 -6.45
C PHE A 73 14.91 22.14 -5.13
N LEU A 74 14.64 21.17 -4.27
CA LEU A 74 14.01 21.39 -2.97
C LEU A 74 14.98 22.06 -1.99
N THR A 75 14.45 22.69 -0.95
CA THR A 75 15.28 23.17 0.16
C THR A 75 15.71 21.98 1.03
N GLU A 76 16.83 22.09 1.74
CA GLU A 76 17.33 21.01 2.60
C GLU A 76 16.30 20.49 3.62
N PRO A 77 15.52 21.34 4.32
CA PRO A 77 14.48 20.85 5.23
C PRO A 77 13.42 19.98 4.54
N ILE A 78 13.08 20.31 3.29
CA ILE A 78 12.07 19.55 2.53
C ILE A 78 12.66 18.24 2.01
N LYS A 79 13.94 18.22 1.62
CA LYS A 79 14.64 16.98 1.25
C LYS A 79 14.69 16.01 2.44
N GLU A 80 15.06 16.51 3.61
CA GLU A 80 15.10 15.72 4.84
C GLU A 80 13.71 15.18 5.20
N LEU A 81 12.70 16.04 5.19
CA LEU A 81 11.31 15.65 5.45
C LEU A 81 10.85 14.55 4.49
N TYR A 82 11.17 14.67 3.20
CA TYR A 82 10.83 13.66 2.20
C TYR A 82 11.51 12.31 2.49
N ILE A 83 12.82 12.31 2.78
CA ILE A 83 13.55 11.08 3.10
C ILE A 83 12.98 10.41 4.36
N ASN A 84 12.68 11.20 5.40
CA ASN A 84 12.10 10.67 6.63
C ASN A 84 10.73 10.04 6.37
N HIS A 85 9.84 10.72 5.64
CA HIS A 85 8.56 10.14 5.24
C HIS A 85 8.73 8.86 4.42
N TYR A 86 9.67 8.83 3.47
CA TYR A 86 9.96 7.64 2.69
C TYR A 86 10.37 6.46 3.58
N LEU A 87 11.27 6.69 4.54
CA LEU A 87 11.74 5.66 5.47
C LEU A 87 10.62 5.20 6.42
N ASP A 88 9.76 6.11 6.87
CA ASP A 88 8.59 5.77 7.68
C ASP A 88 7.63 4.87 6.91
N ARG A 89 7.27 5.23 5.67
CA ARG A 89 6.41 4.38 4.82
C ARG A 89 7.03 3.02 4.55
N LEU A 90 8.34 2.96 4.33
CA LEU A 90 9.07 1.70 4.16
C LEU A 90 8.99 0.82 5.42
N LYS A 91 9.13 1.43 6.61
CA LYS A 91 8.99 0.73 7.89
C LYS A 91 7.56 0.22 8.07
N MET A 92 6.55 1.05 7.80
CA MET A 92 5.14 0.69 7.92
C MET A 92 4.78 -0.50 7.03
N LEU A 93 5.20 -0.48 5.76
CA LEU A 93 4.94 -1.56 4.81
C LEU A 93 5.65 -2.88 5.16
N ASN A 94 6.72 -2.83 5.95
CA ASN A 94 7.42 -4.01 6.44
C ASN A 94 6.89 -4.54 7.79
N ASN A 95 5.76 -4.01 8.28
CA ASN A 95 5.01 -4.62 9.38
C ASN A 95 3.86 -5.48 8.84
N SER A 96 3.42 -6.44 9.66
CA SER A 96 2.15 -7.16 9.52
C SER A 96 1.85 -7.90 10.81
N PHE A 97 0.59 -7.98 11.19
CA PHE A 97 0.07 -8.87 12.24
C PHE A 97 -0.40 -10.22 11.68
N SER A 98 -0.39 -10.38 10.36
CA SER A 98 -0.65 -11.66 9.70
C SER A 98 0.65 -12.46 9.49
N ILE A 99 0.58 -13.80 9.44
CA ILE A 99 1.72 -14.70 9.14
C ILE A 99 2.09 -14.64 7.62
N ARG A 100 1.96 -13.49 6.96
CA ARG A 100 2.07 -13.36 5.49
C ARG A 100 3.35 -12.67 5.01
N ILE A 101 4.32 -12.42 5.89
CA ILE A 101 5.58 -11.72 5.60
C ILE A 101 6.72 -12.67 5.23
#